data_AF-A0A9D7DHY9-F1
#
_entry.id   AF-A0A9D7DHY9-F1
#
_cell.length_a   1.000
_cell.length_b   1.000
_cell.length_c   1.000
_cell.angle_alpha   90.00
_cell.angle_beta   90.00
_cell.angle_gamma   90.00
#
_symmetry.space_group_name_H-M   'P 1'
#
loop_
_entity.id
_entity.type
_entity.pdbx_description
1 polymer ?
#
loop_
_entity_poly.entity_id
_entity_poly.type
_entity_poly.pdbx_seq_one_letter_code
_entity_poly.pdbx_strand_id
1 'polypeptide(L)' 'MARIDDLLANYKRRAAMPLRRGLPLSQRVWFLVYPPEEERRLMNRLAEFEMATKETDLDWFAIDLTGTFAQWIDLLPG' A
#
# COMPACT_ATOMS: atom_id res chain seq x y z
N MET A 1 -15.62 15.06 0.80
CA MET A 1 -14.60 14.26 1.52
C MET A 1 -13.51 13.95 0.52
N ALA A 2 -12.24 14.09 0.89
CA ALA A 2 -11.15 13.91 -0.08
C ALA A 2 -11.01 12.41 -0.40
N ARG A 3 -10.79 12.05 -1.67
CA ARG A 3 -10.66 10.63 -2.11
C ARG A 3 -9.66 9.83 -1.27
N ILE A 4 -8.59 10.47 -0.78
CA ILE A 4 -7.59 9.83 0.07
C ILE A 4 -8.13 9.51 1.47
N ASP A 5 -9.04 10.33 2.03
CA ASP A 5 -9.68 10.02 3.32
C ASP A 5 -10.52 8.74 3.21
N ASP A 6 -11.28 8.61 2.12
CA ASP A 6 -12.10 7.43 1.86
C ASP A 6 -11.22 6.19 1.63
N LEU A 7 -10.09 6.34 0.93
CA LEU A 7 -9.11 5.27 0.74
C LEU A 7 -8.52 4.81 2.07
N LEU A 8 -8.12 5.73 2.94
CA LEU A 8 -7.59 5.41 4.27
C LEU A 8 -8.65 4.73 5.14
N ALA A 9 -9.91 5.20 5.11
CA ALA A 9 -11.00 4.57 5.84
C ALA A 9 -11.31 3.15 5.34
N ASN A 10 -11.25 2.92 4.03
CA ASN A 10 -11.39 1.60 3.42
C ASN A 10 -10.22 0.69 3.80
N TYR A 11 -9.00 1.21 3.75
CA TYR A 11 -7.80 0.49 4.17
C TYR A 11 -7.89 0.03 5.62
N LYS A 12 -8.20 0.94 6.56
CA LYS A 12 -8.39 0.64 7.99
C LYS A 12 -9.38 -0.49 8.22
N ARG A 13 -10.55 -0.42 7.57
CA ARG A 13 -11.57 -1.47 7.67
C ARG A 13 -11.06 -2.82 7.18
N ARG A 14 -10.21 -2.85 6.15
CA ARG A 14 -9.67 -4.09 5.59
C ARG A 14 -8.51 -4.65 6.42
N ALA A 15 -7.60 -3.80 6.89
CA ALA A 15 -6.48 -4.15 7.74
C ALA A 15 -6.92 -4.75 9.08
N ALA A 16 -7.99 -4.20 9.68
CA ALA A 16 -8.54 -4.69 10.95
C ALA A 16 -9.28 -6.03 10.84
N MET A 17 -9.55 -6.54 9.63
CA MET A 17 -10.21 -7.84 9.48
C MET A 17 -9.24 -8.98 9.84
N PRO A 18 -9.62 -9.90 10.74
CA PRO A 18 -8.77 -11.04 11.08
C PRO A 18 -8.44 -11.85 9.82
N LEU A 19 -7.15 -12.01 9.54
CA LEU A 19 -6.70 -12.90 8.49
C LEU A 19 -7.18 -14.32 8.82
N ARG A 20 -7.95 -14.92 7.89
CA ARG A 20 -8.44 -16.29 8.08
C ARG A 20 -7.25 -17.24 8.24
N ARG A 21 -7.26 -18.02 9.32
CA ARG A 21 -6.27 -19.09 9.53
C ARG A 21 -6.33 -20.05 8.34
N GLY A 22 -5.19 -20.26 7.68
CA GLY A 22 -5.07 -21.12 6.50
C GLY A 22 -5.11 -20.40 5.14
N LEU A 23 -5.27 -19.07 5.07
CA LEU A 23 -5.16 -18.36 3.79
C LEU A 23 -3.68 -18.38 3.31
N PRO A 24 -3.40 -18.86 2.09
CA PRO A 24 -2.07 -18.78 1.49
C PRO A 24 -1.56 -17.33 1.49
N LEU A 25 -0.25 -17.14 1.71
CA LEU A 25 0.36 -15.80 1.70
C LEU A 25 0.10 -15.07 0.37
N SER A 26 0.06 -15.81 -0.75
CA SER A 26 -0.25 -15.28 -2.09
C SER A 26 -1.65 -14.67 -2.21
N GLN A 27 -2.57 -14.97 -1.29
CA GLN A 27 -3.93 -14.41 -1.26
C GLN A 27 -4.09 -13.27 -0.25
N ARG A 28 -2.99 -12.81 0.38
CA ARG A 28 -2.99 -11.70 1.35
C ARG A 28 -2.52 -10.39 0.69
N VAL A 29 -3.02 -10.12 -0.51
CA VAL A 29 -2.71 -8.91 -1.28
C VAL A 29 -3.95 -8.02 -1.35
N TRP A 30 -3.77 -6.75 -1.00
CA TRP A 30 -4.79 -5.72 -1.20
C TRP A 30 -4.29 -4.70 -2.20
N PHE A 31 -5.14 -4.36 -3.16
CA PHE A 31 -4.87 -3.29 -4.11
C PHE A 31 -5.60 -2.03 -3.65
N LEU A 32 -4.83 -0.97 -3.43
CA LEU A 32 -5.37 0.37 -3.26
C LEU A 32 -5.32 1.07 -4.62
N VAL A 33 -6.49 1.23 -5.24
CA VAL A 33 -6.59 1.85 -6.58
C VAL A 33 -6.96 3.30 -6.41
N TYR A 34 -6.15 4.19 -6.96
CA TYR A 34 -6.35 5.64 -6.92
C TYR A 34 -5.99 6.25 -8.28
N PRO A 35 -6.59 7.41 -8.64
CA PRO A 35 -6.19 8.16 -9.83
C PRO A 35 -4.75 8.69 -9.71
N PRO A 36 -3.95 8.70 -10.79
CA PRO A 36 -2.56 9.14 -10.76
C PRO A 36 -2.36 10.56 -10.19
N GLU A 37 -3.32 11.46 -10.40
CA GLU A 37 -3.26 12.83 -9.89
C GLU A 37 -3.27 12.92 -8.35
N GLU A 38 -3.71 11.86 -7.66
CA GLU A 38 -3.73 11.79 -6.20
C GLU A 38 -2.45 11.19 -5.60
N GLU A 39 -1.49 10.72 -6.42
CA GLU A 39 -0.27 10.05 -5.96
C GLU A 39 0.50 10.87 -4.93
N ARG A 40 0.77 12.15 -5.23
CA ARG A 40 1.50 13.03 -4.30
C ARG A 40 0.79 13.19 -2.95
N ARG A 41 -0.55 13.22 -2.96
CA ARG A 41 -1.35 13.31 -1.74
C ARG A 41 -1.34 12.00 -0.95
N LEU A 42 -1.40 10.86 -1.64
CA LEU A 42 -1.26 9.55 -1.02
C LEU A 42 0.12 9.41 -0.36
N MET A 43 1.19 9.76 -1.08
CA MET A 43 2.56 9.69 -0.55
C MET A 43 2.74 10.53 0.71
N ASN A 44 2.20 11.76 0.73
CA ASN A 44 2.24 12.63 1.90
C ASN A 44 1.49 12.05 3.12
N ARG A 45 0.56 11.12 2.90
CA ARG A 45 -0.28 10.50 3.93
C ARG A 45 0.08 9.05 4.21
N LEU A 46 1.17 8.53 3.62
CA LEU A 46 1.57 7.13 3.76
C LEU A 46 1.80 6.74 5.24
N ALA A 47 2.28 7.69 6.06
CA ALA A 47 2.44 7.50 7.50
C ALA A 47 1.11 7.17 8.22
N GLU A 48 -0.03 7.68 7.74
CA GLU A 48 -1.34 7.35 8.33
C GLU A 48 -1.76 5.91 8.02
N PHE A 49 -1.35 5.36 6.87
CA PHE A 49 -1.54 3.94 6.52
C PHE A 49 -0.64 3.05 7.37
N GLU A 50 0.61 3.46 7.59
CA GLU A 50 1.52 2.77 8.49
C GLU A 50 0.95 2.70 9.92
N MET A 51 0.49 3.83 10.47
CA MET A 51 -0.15 3.86 11.79
C MET A 51 -1.36 2.94 11.86
N ALA A 52 -2.25 3.00 10.85
CA ALA A 52 -3.41 2.12 10.76
C ALA A 52 -3.04 0.62 10.75
N THR A 53 -1.88 0.28 10.20
CA THR A 53 -1.38 -1.10 10.15
C THR A 53 -0.86 -1.54 11.51
N LYS A 54 -0.07 -0.68 12.16
CA LYS A 54 0.52 -0.94 13.48
C LYS A 54 -0.51 -1.00 14.60
N GLU A 55 -1.72 -0.47 14.39
CA GLU A 55 -2.89 -0.65 15.27
C GLU A 55 -3.48 -2.08 15.18
N THR A 56 -2.97 -2.93 14.29
CA THR A 56 -3.36 -4.34 14.12
C THR A 56 -2.18 -5.26 14.41
N ASP A 57 -2.37 -6.59 14.37
CA ASP A 57 -1.29 -7.58 14.50
C ASP A 57 -0.42 -7.71 13.23
N LEU A 58 -0.38 -6.69 12.38
CA LEU A 58 0.38 -6.67 11.14
C LEU A 58 1.62 -5.78 11.25
N ASP A 59 2.72 -6.25 10.68
CA ASP A 59 3.91 -5.43 10.45
C ASP A 59 3.75 -4.56 9.20
N TRP A 60 4.37 -3.37 9.23
CA TRP A 60 4.43 -2.47 8.08
C TRP A 60 5.84 -2.44 7.50
N PHE A 61 5.94 -2.62 6.19
CA PHE A 61 7.17 -2.46 5.44
C PHE A 61 6.88 -1.72 4.13
N ALA A 62 7.49 -0.55 3.95
CA ALA A 62 7.32 0.25 2.75
C ALA A 62 8.41 -0.10 1.72
N ILE A 63 7.99 -0.35 0.48
CA ILE A 63 8.87 -0.57 -0.66
C ILE A 63 8.56 0.53 -1.68
N ASP A 64 9.52 1.40 -1.94
CA ASP A 64 9.43 2.38 -3.01
C ASP A 64 10.06 1.79 -4.29
N LEU A 65 9.23 1.69 -5.34
CA LEU A 65 9.65 1.21 -6.66
C LEU A 65 9.83 2.35 -7.66
N THR A 66 9.76 3.61 -7.20
CA THR A 66 9.94 4.80 -8.04
C THR A 66 11.30 4.77 -8.70
N GLY A 67 11.33 4.85 -10.03
CA GLY A 67 12.57 4.83 -10.81
C GLY A 67 13.25 3.46 -10.92
N THR A 68 12.82 2.44 -10.17
CA THR A 68 13.41 1.09 -10.23
C THR A 68 13.27 0.47 -11.61
N PHE A 69 12.17 0.73 -12.31
CA PHE A 69 11.97 0.23 -13.67
C PHE A 69 12.95 0.82 -14.69
N ALA A 70 13.22 2.14 -14.61
CA ALA A 70 14.19 2.79 -15.47
C ALA A 70 15.61 2.24 -15.22
N GLN A 71 15.99 2.12 -13.94
CA GLN A 71 17.27 1.52 -13.54
C GLN A 71 17.42 0.07 -14.03
N TRP A 72 16.33 -0.71 -14.00
CA TRP A 72 16.33 -2.08 -14.50
C TRP A 72 16.55 -2.15 -16.01
N ILE A 73 15.91 -1.25 -16.77
CA ILE A 73 16.14 -1.16 -18.22
C ILE A 73 17.58 -0.79 -18.52
N ASP A 74 18.14 0.18 -17.82
CA ASP A 74 19.51 0.64 -18.04
C ASP A 74 20.56 -0.45 -17.73
N LEU A 75 20.21 -1.43 -16.88
CA LEU A 75 21.06 -2.57 -16.53
C LEU A 75 21.02 -3.71 -17.57
N LEU A 76 20.08 -3.69 -18.52
CA LEU A 76 20.05 -4.70 -19.59
C LEU A 76 21.26 -4.46 -20.52
N PRO A 77 22.20 -5.40 -20.65
CA PRO A 77 23.25 -5.28 -21.65
C PRO A 77 22.60 -5.28 -23.05
N GLY A 78 22.93 -4.24 -23.83
CA GLY A 78 22.53 -4.12 -25.23
C GLY A 78 23.26 -5.10 -26.15
#